data_AF-A0A0N4W0R0-F1
#
_entry.id   AF-A0A0N4W0R0-F1
#
_cell.length_a   1.000
_cell.length_b   1.000
_cell.length_c   1.000
_cell.angle_alpha   90.00
_cell.angle_beta   90.00
_cell.angle_gamma   90.00
#
_symmetry.space_group_name_H-M   'P 1'
#
loop_
_entity.id
_entity.type
_entity.pdbx_description
1 polymer ?
#
loop_
_entity_poly.entity_id
_entity_poly.type
_entity_poly.pdbx_seq_one_letter_code
_entity_poly.pdbx_strand_id
1 'polypeptide(L)' 'MQTAPVQLQIREQRLRWFRHVLRRPQNHLIKEAMKLEAQGKRSRGVLEKRWRDVIE' A
#
# COMPACT_ATOMS: atom_id res chain seq x y z
N MET A 1 7.12 -15.06 16.18
CA MET A 1 7.28 -15.66 14.84
C MET A 1 8.42 -14.93 14.15
N GLN A 2 9.52 -15.61 13.82
CA GLN A 2 10.60 -14.99 13.03
C GLN A 2 10.04 -14.74 11.63
N THR A 3 9.98 -13.47 11.22
CA THR A 3 9.61 -13.10 9.85
C THR A 3 10.75 -13.52 8.94
N ALA A 4 10.43 -14.22 7.86
CA ALA A 4 11.46 -14.70 6.94
C ALA A 4 12.25 -13.50 6.38
N PRO A 5 13.57 -13.64 6.14
CA PRO A 5 14.42 -12.53 5.67
C PRO A 5 13.85 -11.81 4.43
N VAL A 6 13.21 -12.56 3.53
CA VAL A 6 12.55 -12.02 2.33
C VAL A 6 11.34 -11.12 2.64
N GLN A 7 10.57 -11.44 3.68
CA GLN A 7 9.39 -10.65 4.07
C GLN A 7 9.81 -9.28 4.61
N LEU A 8 10.95 -9.22 5.30
CA LEU A 8 11.53 -7.96 5.77
C LEU A 8 11.96 -7.07 4.61
N GLN A 9 12.65 -7.64 3.60
CA GLN A 9 13.05 -6.89 2.40
C GLN A 9 11.83 -6.33 1.65
N ILE A 10 10.78 -7.14 1.48
CA ILE A 10 9.52 -6.69 0.86
C ILE A 10 8.91 -5.56 1.67
N ARG A 11 8.85 -5.69 3.01
CA ARG A 11 8.31 -4.65 3.89
C ARG A 11 9.08 -3.34 3.77
N GLU A 12 10.40 -3.39 3.77
CA GLU A 12 11.24 -2.20 3.59
C GLU A 12 10.99 -1.50 2.25
N GLN A 13 10.91 -2.26 1.15
CA GLN A 13 10.65 -1.69 -0.18
C GLN A 13 9.29 -0.97 -0.22
N ARG A 14 8.25 -1.57 0.39
CA ARG A 14 6.93 -0.95 0.50
C ARG A 14 6.97 0.34 1.32
N LEU A 15 7.68 0.36 2.44
CA LEU A 15 7.85 1.56 3.27
C LEU A 15 8.64 2.65 2.54
N ARG A 16 9.68 2.31 1.78
CA ARG A 16 10.43 3.26 0.94
C ARG A 16 9.53 3.92 -0.09
N TRP A 17 8.71 3.14 -0.79
CA TRP A 17 7.72 3.67 -1.74
C TRP A 17 6.66 4.54 -1.04
N PHE A 18 6.15 4.12 0.12
CA PHE A 18 5.17 4.89 0.86
C PHE A 18 5.71 6.26 1.32
N ARG A 19 6.94 6.29 1.84
CA ARG A 19 7.64 7.54 2.17
C ARG A 19 7.78 8.44 0.95
N HIS A 20 8.05 7.88 -0.22
CA HIS A 20 8.10 8.63 -1.48
C HIS A 20 6.74 9.25 -1.82
N VAL A 21 5.64 8.50 -1.70
CA VAL A 21 4.27 8.99 -1.96
C VAL A 21 3.87 10.08 -0.96
N LEU A 22 4.19 9.92 0.33
CA LEU A 22 3.84 10.91 1.36
C LEU A 22 4.51 12.27 1.14
N ARG A 23 5.71 12.31 0.56
CA ARG A 23 6.43 13.54 0.22
C ARG A 23 5.85 14.29 -0.98
N ARG A 24 4.96 13.68 -1.77
CA ARG A 24 4.31 14.36 -2.89
C ARG A 24 3.28 15.38 -2.40
N PRO A 25 3.02 16.45 -3.20
CA PRO A 25 2.00 17.44 -2.86
C PRO A 25 0.61 16.82 -2.80
N GLN A 26 -0.31 17.45 -2.06
CA GLN A 26 -1.60 16.85 -1.72
C GLN A 26 -2.50 16.60 -2.94
N ASN A 27 -2.38 17.43 -3.97
CA ASN A 27 -3.06 17.32 -5.27
C ASN A 27 -2.40 16.32 -6.23
N HIS A 28 -1.35 15.62 -5.81
CA HIS A 28 -0.70 14.64 -6.66
C HIS A 28 -1.56 13.38 -6.79
N LEU A 29 -1.87 12.97 -8.02
CA LEU A 29 -2.75 11.85 -8.36
C LEU A 29 -2.49 10.58 -7.54
N ILE A 30 -1.21 10.20 -7.34
CA ILE A 30 -0.85 9.01 -6.56
C ILE A 30 -1.26 9.13 -5.08
N LYS A 31 -1.14 10.33 -4.49
CA LYS A 31 -1.48 10.57 -3.08
C LYS A 31 -2.99 10.63 -2.88
N GLU A 32 -3.73 11.13 -3.87
CA GLU A 32 -5.19 11.05 -3.91
C GLU A 32 -5.70 9.62 -4.12
N ALA A 33 -5.17 8.90 -5.12
CA ALA A 33 -5.50 7.50 -5.37
C ALA A 33 -5.20 6.61 -4.17
N MET A 34 -4.15 6.93 -3.40
CA MET A 34 -3.87 6.24 -2.15
C MET A 34 -4.98 6.45 -1.11
N LYS A 35 -5.63 7.63 -1.07
CA LYS A 35 -6.75 7.98 -0.17
C LYS A 35 -8.11 7.50 -0.67
N LEU A 36 -8.21 7.13 -1.93
CA LEU A 36 -9.43 6.64 -2.51
C LEU A 36 -9.86 5.33 -1.85
N GLU A 37 -10.99 5.37 -1.15
CA GLU A 37 -11.69 4.17 -0.75
C GLU A 37 -12.51 3.67 -1.93
N ALA A 38 -12.05 2.61 -2.59
CA ALA A 38 -12.85 1.96 -3.62
C ALA A 38 -14.10 1.36 -2.95
N GLN A 39 -15.25 2.00 -3.18
CA GLN A 39 -16.56 1.50 -2.80
C GLN A 39 -17.04 0.52 -3.88
N GLY A 40 -17.25 -0.74 -3.51
CA GLY A 40 -17.70 -1.78 -4.43
C GLY A 40 -17.16 -3.16 -4.07
N LYS A 41 -17.90 -4.20 -4.45
CA LYS A 41 -17.48 -5.59 -4.26
C LYS A 41 -16.42 -5.92 -5.32
N ARG A 42 -15.18 -6.19 -4.90
CA ARG A 42 -14.15 -6.68 -5.84
C ARG A 42 -14.55 -8.05 -6.39
N SER A 43 -14.13 -8.32 -7.62
CA SER A 43 -14.34 -9.60 -8.28
C SER A 43 -13.75 -10.75 -7.45
N ARG A 44 -14.43 -11.90 -7.48
CA ARG A 44 -14.07 -13.10 -6.71
C ARG A 44 -12.68 -13.58 -7.14
N GLY A 45 -11.76 -13.73 -6.18
CA GLY A 45 -10.37 -14.16 -6.42
C GLY A 45 -9.30 -13.05 -6.35
N VAL A 46 -9.71 -11.78 -6.23
CA VAL A 46 -8.77 -10.67 -6.02
C VAL A 46 -8.56 -10.45 -4.53
N LEU A 47 -7.30 -10.25 -4.12
CA LEU A 47 -6.97 -9.90 -2.73
C LEU A 47 -7.73 -8.63 -2.33
N GLU A 48 -8.50 -8.71 -1.25
CA GLU A 48 -9.27 -7.58 -0.73
C GLU A 48 -8.35 -6.46 -0.20
N LYS A 49 -7.15 -6.84 0.26
CA LYS A 49 -6.21 -5.92 0.91
C LYS A 49 -5.86 -4.75 0.01
N ARG A 50 -6.04 -3.55 0.55
CA ARG A 50 -5.52 -2.30 -0.01
C ARG A 50 -4.05 -2.19 0.34
N TRP A 51 -3.32 -1.35 -0.38
CA TRP A 51 -1.91 -1.10 -0.08
C TRP A 51 -1.70 -0.53 1.33
N ARG A 52 -2.67 0.20 1.90
CA ARG A 52 -2.65 0.66 3.30
C ARG A 52 -2.66 -0.52 4.27
N ASP A 53 -3.60 -1.45 4.08
CA ASP A 53 -3.77 -2.66 4.89
C ASP A 53 -2.60 -3.65 4.82
N VAL A 54 -1.62 -3.37 3.95
CA VAL A 54 -0.41 -4.17 3.74
C VAL A 54 0.82 -3.52 4.39
N ILE A 55 0.72 -2.22 4.72
CA ILE A 55 1.77 -1.45 5.39
C ILE A 55 1.53 -1.41 6.91
N GLU A 56 0.27 -1.27 7.33
CA GLU A 56 -0.20 -1.39 8.72
C GLU A 56 -0.11 -2.84 9.22
#